data_AF-A0A135U5M9-F1
#
_entry.id   AF-A0A135U5M9-F1
#
_cell.length_a   1.000
_cell.length_b   1.000
_cell.length_c   1.000
_cell.angle_alpha   90.00
_cell.angle_beta   90.00
_cell.angle_gamma   90.00
#
_symmetry.space_group_name_H-M   'P 1'
#
loop_
_entity.id
_entity.type
_entity.pdbx_description
1 polymer ?
#
loop_
_entity_poly.entity_id
_entity_poly.type
_entity_poly.pdbx_seq_one_letter_code
_entity_poly.pdbx_strand_id
1 'polypeptide(L)'
;MHPAAENKDANPAQQPSDLANSAKDPTDLSAPSMDIVASTELAARDSDVPGNRESFFRRVQWTPDGTTLIASTSDNRLSAYVLPPDLLDRNGRPRTLTPQGQLHLPEPFYSAAVSPYFSLADPQTQLALLGCKDHPIQLYHVFADSHSSPPLCSYKLIRRETEEYICPESLLWSWPGTYFLAGSTNRLDHFDVSRTGSDGPILTIPTIPSKRHLLKGGGVGMKGMVSALSSQYPDESGASIVAAGTWSRWMGLYDVTRTNKAVANWSIQGVDKSHFGRDIGGNGIVQTIWSPCGRYLAINERQANGILVYDVRGTGQPLSVLVGRTTNTQQKLTCDVFPGTGESSGGFELWAGTETGQVLVFEAVSCTEGVHDKSWDWTAHQSPVGSSGVHPTGSVIATCSGGWTSHGDEELNSGLGVAGKDRQPRLASTCITSESSLKVWTLAQSQTDQSADDSKAS
;
A
#
# COMPACT_ATOMS: atom_id res chain seq x y z
N MET A 1 8.70 47.77 -70.33
CA MET A 1 7.69 48.83 -70.55
C MET A 1 6.64 48.69 -69.46
N HIS A 2 6.56 49.68 -68.56
CA HIS A 2 5.37 49.97 -67.74
C HIS A 2 4.23 50.47 -68.64
N PRO A 3 2.94 50.34 -68.25
CA PRO A 3 2.28 51.03 -67.11
C PRO A 3 1.46 50.05 -66.21
N ALA A 4 1.25 50.22 -64.91
CA ALA A 4 0.74 51.31 -64.06
C ALA A 4 -0.78 51.61 -64.24
N ALA A 5 -1.61 51.10 -63.32
CA ALA A 5 -2.71 51.84 -62.67
C ALA A 5 -3.41 50.97 -61.60
N GLU A 6 -3.43 51.47 -60.35
CA GLU A 6 -4.26 51.03 -59.23
C GLU A 6 -5.73 51.42 -59.44
N ASN A 7 -6.69 50.61 -58.96
CA ASN A 7 -7.63 51.10 -57.95
C ASN A 7 -8.43 49.99 -57.24
N LYS A 8 -8.87 50.39 -56.04
CA LYS A 8 -9.51 49.75 -54.89
C LYS A 8 -10.85 48.99 -55.04
N ASP A 9 -11.06 48.17 -54.01
CA ASP A 9 -12.30 47.79 -53.30
C ASP A 9 -13.41 47.04 -54.05
N ALA A 10 -13.62 45.77 -53.68
CA ALA A 10 -14.78 45.33 -52.88
C ALA A 10 -14.98 43.79 -52.97
N ASN A 11 -15.35 43.24 -51.82
CA ASN A 11 -15.63 41.86 -51.46
C ASN A 11 -16.48 41.04 -52.47
N PRO A 12 -16.29 39.71 -52.55
CA PRO A 12 -17.48 38.87 -52.70
C PRO A 12 -17.48 37.57 -51.87
N ALA A 13 -18.69 37.30 -51.37
CA ALA A 13 -19.31 35.99 -51.17
C ALA A 13 -18.83 35.10 -50.00
N GLN A 14 -19.64 35.13 -48.95
CA GLN A 14 -19.79 34.08 -47.94
C GLN A 14 -20.23 32.76 -48.60
N GLN A 15 -19.52 31.67 -48.32
CA GLN A 15 -20.02 30.30 -48.41
C GLN A 15 -20.40 29.82 -46.99
N PRO A 16 -21.46 29.02 -46.82
CA PRO A 16 -21.98 28.66 -45.51
C PRO A 16 -21.07 27.64 -44.81
N SER A 17 -20.79 27.92 -43.54
CA SER A 17 -20.07 27.05 -42.62
C SER A 17 -20.82 25.74 -42.37
N ASP A 18 -20.15 24.62 -42.65
CA ASP A 18 -20.54 23.30 -42.19
C ASP A 18 -20.59 23.23 -40.67
N LEU A 19 -21.65 22.59 -40.17
CA LEU A 19 -21.91 22.27 -38.77
C LEU A 19 -20.77 21.42 -38.20
N ALA A 20 -19.85 22.05 -37.48
CA ALA A 20 -18.94 21.36 -36.59
C ALA A 20 -19.72 20.87 -35.37
N ASN A 21 -20.07 19.57 -35.37
CA ASN A 21 -20.37 18.83 -34.17
C ASN A 21 -19.16 18.93 -33.23
N SER A 22 -19.28 19.74 -32.17
CA SER A 22 -18.33 19.75 -31.07
C SER A 22 -18.43 18.40 -30.35
N ALA A 23 -17.53 17.49 -30.71
CA ALA A 23 -17.18 16.37 -29.86
C ALA A 23 -16.55 16.96 -28.59
N LYS A 24 -17.22 16.77 -27.44
CA LYS A 24 -16.65 17.09 -26.13
C LYS A 24 -15.37 16.27 -25.94
N ASP A 25 -14.29 16.96 -25.58
CA ASP A 25 -13.09 16.32 -25.03
C ASP A 25 -13.48 15.45 -23.83
N PRO A 26 -13.04 14.18 -23.75
CA PRO A 26 -13.43 13.27 -22.66
C PRO A 26 -12.65 13.49 -21.35
N THR A 27 -11.93 14.60 -21.19
CA THR A 27 -10.97 14.82 -20.08
C THR A 27 -11.48 15.69 -18.93
N ASP A 28 -12.76 16.03 -18.87
CA ASP A 28 -13.30 16.93 -17.84
C ASP A 28 -14.37 16.24 -16.95
N LEU A 29 -14.08 14.99 -16.56
CA LEU A 29 -14.80 14.35 -15.47
C LEU A 29 -14.24 14.91 -14.15
N SER A 30 -15.03 15.76 -13.48
CA SER A 30 -14.70 16.27 -12.16
C SER A 30 -14.42 15.11 -11.20
N ALA A 31 -13.32 15.17 -10.45
CA ALA A 31 -12.99 14.18 -9.43
C ALA A 31 -14.21 13.92 -8.51
N PRO A 32 -14.50 12.65 -8.16
CA PRO A 32 -15.61 12.36 -7.27
C PRO A 32 -15.36 12.98 -5.90
N SER A 33 -16.43 13.45 -5.27
CA SER A 33 -16.36 13.96 -3.90
C SER A 33 -16.31 12.79 -2.90
N MET A 34 -15.55 12.96 -1.83
CA MET A 34 -15.27 11.92 -0.83
C MET A 34 -15.75 12.38 0.56
N ASP A 35 -16.59 11.58 1.20
CA ASP A 35 -17.13 11.84 2.53
C ASP A 35 -16.50 10.93 3.58
N ILE A 36 -16.12 11.49 4.74
CA ILE A 36 -15.65 10.70 5.89
C ILE A 36 -16.86 10.07 6.59
N VAL A 37 -16.89 8.75 6.68
CA VAL A 37 -17.94 8.00 7.40
C VAL A 37 -17.49 7.53 8.77
N ALA A 38 -16.19 7.36 9.00
CA ALA A 38 -15.65 7.05 10.32
C ALA A 38 -14.21 7.53 10.52
N SER A 39 -13.79 7.83 11.75
CA SER A 39 -12.41 8.19 12.08
C SER A 39 -12.06 7.99 13.56
N THR A 40 -10.78 7.80 13.86
CA THR A 40 -10.26 7.71 15.25
C THR A 40 -10.12 9.08 15.95
N GLU A 41 -10.03 10.18 15.20
CA GLU A 41 -9.69 11.52 15.77
C GLU A 41 -10.92 12.42 16.05
N LEU A 42 -12.15 11.92 15.92
CA LEU A 42 -13.36 12.75 16.10
C LEU A 42 -13.54 13.33 17.52
N ALA A 43 -12.74 12.88 18.49
CA ALA A 43 -12.70 13.42 19.84
C ALA A 43 -11.85 14.70 20.00
N ALA A 44 -11.12 15.15 18.98
CA ALA A 44 -10.14 16.24 19.11
C ALA A 44 -10.58 17.60 18.52
N ARG A 45 -11.89 17.89 18.43
CA ARG A 45 -12.36 19.23 18.04
C ARG A 45 -12.29 20.29 19.16
N ASP A 46 -11.87 19.92 20.38
CA ASP A 46 -11.92 20.81 21.55
C ASP A 46 -10.61 20.90 22.36
N SER A 47 -9.49 20.41 21.83
CA SER A 47 -8.19 20.59 22.49
C SER A 47 -7.12 21.09 21.53
N ASP A 48 -7.02 22.41 21.41
CA ASP A 48 -5.89 23.17 20.85
C ASP A 48 -4.58 23.00 21.67
N VAL A 49 -4.45 21.90 22.41
CA VAL A 49 -3.20 21.54 23.07
C VAL A 49 -2.49 20.60 22.11
N PRO A 50 -1.35 21.00 21.50
CA PRO A 50 -0.45 20.05 20.84
C PRO A 50 0.08 19.10 21.91
N GLY A 51 -0.71 18.08 22.24
CA GLY A 51 -0.24 16.93 22.98
C GLY A 51 0.87 16.31 22.17
N ASN A 52 2.02 16.10 22.81
CA ASN A 52 3.14 15.40 22.21
C ASN A 52 2.64 13.98 21.87
N ARG A 53 2.25 13.74 20.61
CA ARG A 53 1.75 12.43 20.21
C ARG A 53 2.86 11.42 20.42
N GLU A 54 2.52 10.29 21.04
CA GLU A 54 3.51 9.25 21.35
C GLU A 54 3.71 8.27 20.17
N SER A 55 2.72 8.17 19.27
CA SER A 55 2.78 7.28 18.12
C SER A 55 1.97 7.77 16.92
N PHE A 56 2.18 7.12 15.77
CA PHE A 56 1.39 7.33 14.56
C PHE A 56 1.04 6.04 13.83
N PHE A 57 0.04 6.09 12.94
CA PHE A 57 -0.34 4.94 12.11
C PHE A 57 0.63 4.73 10.94
N ARG A 58 1.17 3.52 10.83
CA ARG A 58 2.09 3.13 9.75
C ARG A 58 1.36 2.50 8.57
N ARG A 59 0.41 1.62 8.85
CA ARG A 59 -0.32 0.85 7.82
C ARG A 59 -1.72 0.48 8.34
N VAL A 60 -2.67 0.37 7.40
CA VAL A 60 -3.97 -0.25 7.63
C VAL A 60 -4.22 -1.30 6.55
N GLN A 61 -4.94 -2.37 6.87
CA GLN A 61 -5.45 -3.33 5.90
C GLN A 61 -6.82 -3.85 6.31
N TRP A 62 -7.64 -4.17 5.32
CA TRP A 62 -8.91 -4.86 5.54
C TRP A 62 -8.65 -6.32 5.89
N THR A 63 -9.48 -6.84 6.79
CA THR A 63 -9.62 -8.28 6.99
C THR A 63 -10.30 -8.91 5.78
N PRO A 64 -10.02 -10.19 5.46
CA PRO A 64 -10.64 -10.92 4.36
C PRO A 64 -12.17 -10.86 4.29
N ASP A 65 -12.87 -10.82 5.43
CA ASP A 65 -14.33 -10.71 5.49
C ASP A 65 -14.86 -9.27 5.35
N GLY A 66 -13.97 -8.28 5.29
CA GLY A 66 -14.29 -6.86 5.13
C GLY A 66 -14.83 -6.17 6.39
N THR A 67 -14.94 -6.86 7.52
CA THR A 67 -15.64 -6.33 8.71
C THR A 67 -14.74 -5.48 9.61
N THR A 68 -13.43 -5.73 9.57
CA THR A 68 -12.47 -5.19 10.52
C THR A 68 -11.26 -4.61 9.81
N LEU A 69 -10.78 -3.46 10.29
CA LEU A 69 -9.50 -2.86 9.89
C LEU A 69 -8.40 -3.24 10.87
N ILE A 70 -7.29 -3.75 10.36
CA ILE A 70 -6.08 -4.02 11.15
C ILE A 70 -5.07 -2.93 10.88
N ALA A 71 -4.72 -2.18 11.92
CA ALA A 71 -3.77 -1.09 11.83
C ALA A 71 -2.50 -1.36 12.65
N SER A 72 -1.34 -1.00 12.09
CA SER A 72 -0.07 -0.99 12.80
C SER A 72 0.37 0.43 13.11
N THR A 73 0.97 0.63 14.29
CA THR A 73 1.42 1.94 14.75
C THR A 73 2.93 1.99 14.98
N SER A 74 3.46 3.20 15.20
CA SER A 74 4.89 3.41 15.42
C SER A 74 5.42 2.92 16.76
N ASP A 75 4.55 2.73 17.73
CA ASP A 75 4.81 2.17 19.07
C ASP A 75 4.53 0.66 19.14
N ASN A 76 4.75 -0.06 18.04
CA ASN A 76 4.69 -1.53 17.99
C ASN A 76 3.33 -2.12 18.41
N ARG A 77 2.22 -1.41 18.14
CA ARG A 77 0.87 -1.96 18.31
C ARG A 77 0.32 -2.50 17.00
N LEU A 78 -0.42 -3.58 17.10
CA LEU A 78 -1.36 -4.07 16.11
C LEU A 78 -2.77 -3.93 16.70
N SER A 79 -3.60 -3.09 16.12
CA SER A 79 -4.94 -2.78 16.63
C SER A 79 -6.01 -3.17 15.62
N ALA A 80 -7.10 -3.79 16.09
CA ALA A 80 -8.29 -4.09 15.32
C ALA A 80 -9.39 -3.07 15.57
N TYR A 81 -9.92 -2.51 14.49
CA TYR A 81 -11.05 -1.60 14.47
C TYR A 81 -12.20 -2.25 13.72
N VAL A 82 -13.17 -2.77 14.45
CA VAL A 82 -14.42 -3.33 13.91
C VAL A 82 -15.28 -2.19 13.41
N LEU A 83 -15.71 -2.28 12.15
CA LEU A 83 -16.58 -1.27 11.57
C LEU A 83 -18.03 -1.46 12.00
N PRO A 84 -18.74 -0.37 12.32
CA PRO A 84 -20.12 -0.47 12.73
C PRO A 84 -21.02 -0.82 11.53
N PRO A 85 -22.10 -1.60 11.73
CA PRO A 85 -22.97 -2.03 10.63
C PRO A 85 -23.75 -0.88 9.99
N ASP A 86 -23.91 0.23 10.70
CA ASP A 86 -24.59 1.47 10.27
C ASP A 86 -23.60 2.51 9.70
N LEU A 87 -22.45 2.06 9.18
CA LEU A 87 -21.37 2.91 8.66
C LEU A 87 -21.83 3.83 7.52
N LEU A 88 -22.70 3.34 6.64
CA LEU A 88 -23.15 4.03 5.43
C LEU A 88 -24.52 4.72 5.57
N ASP A 89 -25.05 4.79 6.79
CA ASP A 89 -26.37 5.39 7.04
C ASP A 89 -26.35 6.90 6.76
N ARG A 90 -27.29 7.36 5.91
CA ARG A 90 -27.37 8.73 5.38
C ARG A 90 -27.49 9.86 6.41
N ASN A 91 -27.88 9.55 7.65
CA ASN A 91 -28.21 10.53 8.68
C ASN A 91 -27.11 10.70 9.74
N GLY A 92 -25.94 10.08 9.56
CA GLY A 92 -24.90 10.02 10.57
C GLY A 92 -23.81 11.07 10.41
N ARG A 93 -23.47 11.75 11.52
CA ARG A 93 -22.11 12.28 11.72
C ARG A 93 -21.08 11.14 11.53
N PRO A 94 -19.85 11.44 11.10
CA PRO A 94 -18.79 10.43 11.05
C PRO A 94 -18.69 9.66 12.37
N ARG A 95 -18.54 8.34 12.30
CA ARG A 95 -18.47 7.47 13.47
C ARG A 95 -17.07 7.49 14.10
N THR A 96 -17.00 7.54 15.43
CA THR A 96 -15.71 7.40 16.11
C THR A 96 -15.27 5.95 16.13
N LEU A 97 -14.10 5.66 15.57
CA LEU A 97 -13.49 4.34 15.63
C LEU A 97 -12.65 4.21 16.90
N THR A 98 -12.97 3.20 17.71
CA THR A 98 -12.19 2.81 18.89
C THR A 98 -11.63 1.41 18.65
N PRO A 99 -10.39 1.10 19.07
CA PRO A 99 -9.85 -0.24 18.90
C PRO A 99 -10.60 -1.24 19.81
N GLN A 100 -11.05 -2.36 19.26
CA GLN A 100 -11.68 -3.45 20.00
C GLN A 100 -10.70 -4.59 20.30
N GLY A 101 -9.62 -4.70 19.53
CA GLY A 101 -8.49 -5.61 19.81
C GLY A 101 -7.19 -4.83 19.76
N GLN A 102 -6.28 -5.07 20.70
CA GLN A 102 -5.00 -4.39 20.72
C GLN A 102 -3.89 -5.27 21.27
N LEU A 103 -2.94 -5.59 20.41
CA LEU A 103 -1.71 -6.27 20.76
C LEU A 103 -0.57 -5.24 20.78
N HIS A 104 0.08 -5.09 21.93
CA HIS A 104 1.28 -4.28 22.06
C HIS A 104 2.47 -5.19 22.28
N LEU A 105 3.42 -5.16 21.35
CA LEU A 105 4.62 -5.98 21.43
C LEU A 105 5.74 -5.21 22.15
N PRO A 106 6.53 -5.88 23.01
CA PRO A 106 7.63 -5.24 23.72
C PRO A 106 8.75 -4.81 22.76
N GLU A 107 8.89 -5.50 21.63
CA GLU A 107 9.89 -5.23 20.61
C GLU A 107 9.24 -4.83 19.27
N PRO A 108 9.95 -4.06 18.42
CA PRO A 108 9.47 -3.75 17.09
C PRO A 108 9.25 -4.98 16.24
N PHE A 109 8.04 -5.08 15.66
CA PHE A 109 7.77 -6.02 14.58
C PHE A 109 7.99 -5.35 13.23
N TYR A 110 8.60 -6.09 12.31
CA TYR A 110 8.98 -5.62 10.97
C TYR A 110 7.99 -6.07 9.90
N SER A 111 7.32 -7.19 10.17
CA SER A 111 6.35 -7.80 9.27
C SER A 111 5.16 -8.35 10.06
N ALA A 112 3.99 -8.28 9.43
CA ALA A 112 2.74 -8.79 9.95
C ALA A 112 1.92 -9.40 8.81
N ALA A 113 1.29 -10.55 9.07
CA ALA A 113 0.34 -11.17 8.15
C ALA A 113 -0.89 -11.62 8.93
N VAL A 114 -2.06 -11.07 8.58
CA VAL A 114 -3.34 -11.47 9.15
C VAL A 114 -3.79 -12.78 8.50
N SER A 115 -4.51 -13.61 9.24
CA SER A 115 -5.06 -14.85 8.71
C SER A 115 -5.86 -14.61 7.41
N PRO A 116 -5.61 -15.39 6.35
CA PRO A 116 -6.30 -15.21 5.06
C PRO A 116 -7.77 -15.65 5.08
N TYR A 117 -8.19 -16.32 6.16
CA TYR A 117 -9.54 -16.81 6.41
C TYR A 117 -10.18 -16.10 7.62
N PHE A 118 -9.66 -14.93 8.00
CA PHE A 118 -10.21 -14.14 9.10
C PHE A 118 -11.71 -13.92 8.93
N SER A 119 -12.47 -14.23 9.98
CA SER A 119 -13.86 -13.87 10.14
C SER A 119 -14.10 -13.31 11.53
N LEU A 120 -14.74 -12.14 11.62
CA LEU A 120 -15.15 -11.56 12.89
C LEU A 120 -16.17 -12.44 13.64
N ALA A 121 -16.95 -13.24 12.91
CA ALA A 121 -17.92 -14.17 13.50
C ALA A 121 -17.26 -15.40 14.16
N ASP A 122 -16.03 -15.74 13.77
CA ASP A 122 -15.30 -16.90 14.29
C ASP A 122 -13.99 -16.50 14.99
N PRO A 123 -13.97 -16.44 16.34
CA PRO A 123 -12.80 -16.07 17.12
C PRO A 123 -11.52 -16.87 16.82
N GLN A 124 -11.64 -18.14 16.39
CA GLN A 124 -10.48 -18.98 16.11
C GLN A 124 -9.72 -18.51 14.87
N THR A 125 -10.39 -17.80 13.98
CA THR A 125 -9.79 -17.27 12.76
C THR A 125 -9.11 -15.93 12.96
N GLN A 126 -9.31 -15.26 14.11
CA GLN A 126 -8.87 -13.88 14.35
C GLN A 126 -7.39 -13.81 14.74
N LEU A 127 -6.53 -14.18 13.80
CA LEU A 127 -5.11 -14.45 14.05
C LEU A 127 -4.20 -13.53 13.23
N ALA A 128 -3.00 -13.27 13.76
CA ALA A 128 -1.94 -12.59 13.04
C ALA A 128 -0.57 -13.23 13.34
N LEU A 129 0.21 -13.44 12.28
CA LEU A 129 1.64 -13.78 12.35
C LEU A 129 2.47 -12.52 12.41
N LEU A 130 3.44 -12.47 13.32
CA LEU A 130 4.31 -11.32 13.55
C LEU A 130 5.78 -11.74 13.55
N GLY A 131 6.59 -10.98 12.81
CA GLY A 131 8.05 -11.10 12.79
C GLY A 131 8.68 -9.99 13.61
N CYS A 132 9.23 -10.35 14.78
CA CYS A 132 9.86 -9.41 15.71
C CYS A 132 11.38 -9.57 15.71
N LYS A 133 12.09 -8.50 16.06
CA LYS A 133 13.54 -8.55 16.23
C LYS A 133 13.93 -9.53 17.34
N ASP A 134 14.97 -10.33 17.10
CA ASP A 134 15.58 -11.23 18.11
C ASP A 134 14.60 -12.27 18.72
N HIS A 135 13.47 -12.53 18.06
CA HIS A 135 12.44 -13.47 18.49
C HIS A 135 12.07 -14.45 17.36
N PRO A 136 11.49 -15.63 17.68
CA PRO A 136 10.86 -16.47 16.67
C PRO A 136 9.68 -15.73 16.03
N ILE A 137 9.23 -16.20 14.86
CA ILE A 137 7.97 -15.74 14.28
C ILE A 137 6.85 -16.24 15.19
N GLN A 138 5.94 -15.35 15.58
CA GLN A 138 4.93 -15.64 16.60
C GLN A 138 3.51 -15.46 16.04
N LEU A 139 2.60 -16.32 16.49
CA LEU A 139 1.17 -16.26 16.16
C LEU A 139 0.41 -15.70 17.36
N TYR A 140 -0.46 -14.72 17.13
CA TYR A 140 -1.27 -14.07 18.16
C TYR A 140 -2.75 -14.04 17.77
N HIS A 141 -3.63 -14.02 18.78
CA HIS A 141 -4.98 -13.49 18.57
C HIS A 141 -4.92 -11.97 18.41
N VAL A 142 -5.67 -11.46 17.45
CA VAL A 142 -5.79 -10.02 17.20
C VAL A 142 -6.63 -9.35 18.30
N PHE A 143 -7.67 -10.04 18.77
CA PHE A 143 -8.49 -9.64 19.92
C PHE A 143 -7.99 -10.34 21.17
N ALA A 144 -6.86 -9.86 21.72
CA ALA A 144 -6.33 -10.36 22.97
C ALA A 144 -7.12 -9.81 24.17
N ASP A 145 -7.50 -10.68 25.10
CA ASP A 145 -8.21 -10.29 26.35
C ASP A 145 -7.35 -9.42 27.28
N SER A 146 -6.04 -9.43 27.10
CA SER A 146 -5.07 -8.67 27.89
C SER A 146 -4.02 -8.04 26.99
N HIS A 147 -3.55 -6.85 27.37
CA HIS A 147 -2.46 -6.13 26.71
C HIS A 147 -1.14 -6.93 26.64
N SER A 148 -0.99 -7.99 27.44
CA SER A 148 0.17 -8.89 27.45
C SER A 148 -0.25 -10.35 27.25
N SER A 149 -1.02 -10.62 26.20
CA SER A 149 -1.32 -12.01 25.82
C SER A 149 -0.05 -12.69 25.30
N PRO A 150 0.32 -13.88 25.81
CA PRO A 150 1.40 -14.66 25.23
C PRO A 150 1.06 -15.07 23.79
N PRO A 151 2.07 -15.34 22.95
CA PRO A 151 1.84 -15.90 21.63
C PRO A 151 1.21 -17.30 21.73
N LEU A 152 0.28 -17.61 20.83
CA LEU A 152 -0.33 -18.93 20.68
C LEU A 152 0.68 -19.97 20.23
N CYS A 153 1.51 -19.60 19.26
CA CYS A 153 2.48 -20.48 18.63
C CYS A 153 3.77 -19.70 18.29
N SER A 154 4.88 -20.41 18.17
CA SER A 154 6.16 -19.85 17.73
C SER A 154 6.80 -20.74 16.67
N TYR A 155 7.42 -20.12 15.67
CA TYR A 155 8.10 -20.78 14.56
C TYR A 155 9.55 -20.31 14.52
N LYS A 156 10.49 -21.24 14.69
CA LYS A 156 11.92 -20.92 14.74
C LYS A 156 12.42 -20.53 13.35
N LEU A 157 12.87 -19.30 13.19
CA LEU A 157 13.63 -18.86 12.03
C LEU A 157 15.01 -18.46 12.51
N ILE A 158 15.97 -19.38 12.45
CA ILE A 158 17.32 -19.19 13.00
C ILE A 158 18.42 -19.35 11.95
N ARG A 159 19.56 -18.75 12.22
CA ARG A 159 20.82 -19.09 11.55
C ARG A 159 21.38 -20.36 12.17
N ARG A 160 21.57 -21.41 11.37
CA ARG A 160 21.98 -22.73 11.87
C ARG A 160 23.33 -22.70 12.57
N GLU A 161 24.24 -21.82 12.14
CA GLU A 161 25.61 -21.77 12.65
C GLU A 161 25.74 -20.99 13.97
N THR A 162 24.84 -20.05 14.25
CA THR A 162 24.92 -19.16 15.43
C THR A 162 23.74 -19.26 16.36
N GLU A 163 22.70 -20.01 15.98
CA GLU A 163 21.40 -20.11 16.67
C GLU A 163 20.67 -18.76 16.85
N GLU A 164 21.15 -17.71 16.19
CA GLU A 164 20.57 -16.37 16.22
C GLU A 164 19.22 -16.35 15.47
N TYR A 165 18.21 -15.73 16.07
CA TYR A 165 16.93 -15.48 15.41
C TYR A 165 17.09 -14.49 14.26
N ILE A 166 16.53 -14.85 13.11
CA ILE A 166 16.46 -13.99 11.95
C ILE A 166 15.08 -13.34 11.95
N CYS A 167 15.02 -12.02 12.06
CA CYS A 167 13.78 -11.28 11.88
C CYS A 167 13.40 -11.23 10.39
N PRO A 168 12.22 -11.74 9.98
CA PRO A 168 11.77 -11.60 8.61
C PRO A 168 11.29 -10.17 8.33
N GLU A 169 11.71 -9.61 7.20
CA GLU A 169 11.29 -8.26 6.76
C GLU A 169 9.93 -8.29 6.06
N SER A 170 9.54 -9.46 5.55
CA SER A 170 8.22 -9.68 4.92
C SER A 170 7.63 -11.01 5.34
N LEU A 171 6.31 -11.03 5.52
CA LEU A 171 5.52 -12.23 5.79
C LEU A 171 4.36 -12.27 4.79
N LEU A 172 4.07 -13.46 4.28
CA LEU A 172 2.94 -13.72 3.39
C LEU A 172 2.20 -14.96 3.90
N TRP A 173 0.99 -14.76 4.39
CA TRP A 173 0.07 -15.83 4.80
C TRP A 173 -1.14 -15.82 3.88
N SER A 174 -1.05 -16.60 2.81
CA SER A 174 -2.07 -16.65 1.75
C SER A 174 -3.07 -17.77 1.98
N TRP A 175 -4.26 -17.65 1.39
CA TRP A 175 -5.27 -18.72 1.38
C TRP A 175 -4.66 -20.04 0.82
N PRO A 176 -4.98 -21.23 1.38
CA PRO A 176 -5.94 -21.52 2.45
C PRO A 176 -5.41 -21.30 3.87
N GLY A 177 -4.19 -20.76 4.02
CA GLY A 177 -3.57 -20.43 5.30
C GLY A 177 -2.98 -21.62 6.05
N THR A 178 -2.73 -22.73 5.36
CA THR A 178 -1.95 -23.87 5.88
C THR A 178 -0.44 -23.58 5.92
N TYR A 179 0.03 -22.72 5.02
CA TYR A 179 1.44 -22.35 4.90
C TYR A 179 1.62 -20.84 4.93
N PHE A 180 2.80 -20.39 5.35
CA PHE A 180 3.23 -19.01 5.20
C PHE A 180 4.66 -18.93 4.71
N LEU A 181 5.00 -17.78 4.11
CA LEU A 181 6.33 -17.47 3.63
C LEU A 181 6.92 -16.31 4.43
N ALA A 182 8.19 -16.45 4.77
CA ALA A 182 8.99 -15.43 5.42
C ALA A 182 10.14 -15.01 4.50
N GLY A 183 10.23 -13.71 4.20
CA GLY A 183 11.31 -13.13 3.43
C GLY A 183 12.37 -12.52 4.36
N SER A 184 13.63 -12.92 4.17
CA SER A 184 14.76 -12.36 4.92
C SER A 184 15.97 -12.15 3.99
N THR A 185 17.15 -11.86 4.56
CA THR A 185 18.33 -11.54 3.76
C THR A 185 18.78 -12.71 2.90
N ASN A 186 18.64 -12.56 1.58
CA ASN A 186 19.01 -13.51 0.53
C ASN A 186 18.29 -14.88 0.57
N ARG A 187 17.10 -14.98 1.17
CA ARG A 187 16.34 -16.24 1.27
C ARG A 187 14.83 -16.03 1.48
N LEU A 188 14.07 -17.02 1.06
CA LEU A 188 12.67 -17.24 1.41
C LEU A 188 12.56 -18.50 2.26
N ASP A 189 11.73 -18.47 3.29
CA ASP A 189 11.51 -19.60 4.18
C ASP A 189 10.03 -19.93 4.21
N HIS A 190 9.70 -21.16 3.78
CA HIS A 190 8.35 -21.69 3.71
C HIS A 190 8.06 -22.48 4.98
N PHE A 191 6.96 -22.15 5.66
CA PHE A 191 6.55 -22.76 6.92
C PHE A 191 5.18 -23.38 6.79
N ASP A 192 5.00 -24.47 7.53
CA ASP A 192 3.69 -25.06 7.79
C ASP A 192 3.19 -24.56 9.15
N VAL A 193 2.00 -23.95 9.17
CA VAL A 193 1.38 -23.38 10.37
C VAL A 193 1.13 -24.45 11.44
N SER A 194 0.88 -25.70 11.04
CA SER A 194 0.66 -26.80 11.99
C SER A 194 1.94 -27.24 12.73
N ARG A 195 3.12 -26.89 12.22
CA ARG A 195 4.42 -27.31 12.77
C ARG A 195 4.94 -26.34 13.84
N THR A 196 4.09 -26.06 14.82
CA THR A 196 4.37 -25.15 15.94
C THR A 196 5.56 -25.66 16.78
N GLY A 197 6.52 -24.80 17.10
CA GLY A 197 7.68 -25.16 17.92
C GLY A 197 8.73 -26.05 17.23
N SER A 198 8.55 -26.36 15.95
CA SER A 198 9.51 -27.16 15.17
C SER A 198 10.87 -26.45 14.95
N ASP A 199 11.88 -27.22 14.55
CA ASP A 199 13.26 -26.73 14.35
C ASP A 199 13.46 -25.87 13.08
N GLY A 200 12.39 -25.50 12.38
CA GLY A 200 12.46 -24.48 11.34
C GLY A 200 11.52 -24.67 10.15
N PRO A 201 11.77 -23.97 9.03
CA PRO A 201 10.94 -24.02 7.84
C PRO A 201 10.92 -25.41 7.19
N ILE A 202 9.85 -25.73 6.46
CA ILE A 202 9.77 -26.93 5.60
C ILE A 202 10.72 -26.83 4.41
N LEU A 203 10.94 -25.62 3.90
CA LEU A 203 11.80 -25.36 2.76
C LEU A 203 12.42 -23.97 2.90
N THR A 204 13.74 -23.89 2.74
CA THR A 204 14.46 -22.62 2.56
C THR A 204 14.92 -22.51 1.12
N ILE A 205 14.50 -21.44 0.45
CA ILE A 205 14.85 -21.12 -0.94
C ILE A 205 15.88 -19.99 -0.91
N PRO A 206 17.16 -20.23 -1.25
CA PRO A 206 18.14 -19.17 -1.40
C PRO A 206 17.82 -18.32 -2.63
N THR A 207 17.86 -16.99 -2.51
CA THR A 207 17.57 -16.07 -3.62
C THR A 207 18.81 -15.74 -4.44
N ILE A 208 20.00 -16.03 -3.91
CA ILE A 208 21.28 -15.94 -4.61
C ILE A 208 21.89 -17.33 -4.84
N PRO A 209 22.63 -17.55 -5.93
CA PRO A 209 23.37 -18.79 -6.13
C PRO A 209 24.38 -19.03 -5.00
N SER A 210 24.74 -20.30 -4.79
CA SER A 210 25.73 -20.66 -3.78
C SER A 210 27.06 -19.90 -3.95
N LYS A 211 27.81 -19.72 -2.85
CA LYS A 211 29.16 -19.11 -2.87
C LYS A 211 30.08 -19.72 -3.95
N ARG A 212 29.97 -21.03 -4.19
CA ARG A 212 30.72 -21.76 -5.23
C ARG A 212 30.36 -21.34 -6.67
N HIS A 213 29.11 -20.92 -6.90
CA HIS A 213 28.61 -20.48 -8.21
C HIS A 213 28.91 -19.00 -8.47
N LEU A 214 28.89 -18.17 -7.41
CA LEU A 214 29.35 -16.77 -7.44
C LEU A 214 30.84 -16.65 -7.84
N LEU A 215 31.70 -17.53 -7.32
CA LEU A 215 33.14 -17.60 -7.67
C LEU A 215 33.41 -17.94 -9.14
N LYS A 216 32.45 -18.55 -9.85
CA LYS A 216 32.55 -18.89 -11.27
C LYS A 216 31.98 -17.81 -12.20
N GLY A 217 31.67 -16.62 -11.68
CA GLY A 217 31.16 -15.49 -12.46
C GLY A 217 29.73 -15.65 -12.99
N GLY A 218 29.03 -16.75 -12.67
CA GLY A 218 27.68 -17.07 -13.17
C GLY A 218 26.54 -16.76 -12.20
N GLY A 219 26.76 -15.90 -11.22
CA GLY A 219 25.82 -15.70 -10.11
C GLY A 219 24.66 -14.74 -10.41
N VAL A 220 23.70 -15.10 -11.27
CA VAL A 220 22.45 -14.34 -11.39
C VAL A 220 21.49 -14.77 -10.28
N GLY A 221 21.07 -13.83 -9.44
CA GLY A 221 20.08 -14.06 -8.40
C GLY A 221 19.63 -12.78 -7.73
N MET A 222 18.47 -12.85 -7.11
CA MET A 222 17.82 -11.76 -6.39
C MET A 222 18.55 -11.52 -5.05
N LYS A 223 19.68 -10.80 -5.10
CA LYS A 223 20.41 -10.37 -3.90
C LYS A 223 19.57 -9.37 -3.10
N GLY A 224 19.80 -9.30 -1.80
CA GLY A 224 19.26 -8.29 -0.90
C GLY A 224 18.34 -8.86 0.18
N MET A 225 17.82 -7.97 1.01
CA MET A 225 16.74 -8.28 1.95
C MET A 225 15.44 -8.42 1.18
N VAL A 226 14.75 -9.56 1.30
CA VAL A 226 13.41 -9.75 0.74
C VAL A 226 12.42 -8.95 1.57
N SER A 227 12.03 -7.81 1.03
CA SER A 227 11.29 -6.76 1.73
C SER A 227 9.82 -6.70 1.38
N ALA A 228 9.41 -7.36 0.30
CA ALA A 228 8.03 -7.42 -0.15
C ALA A 228 7.69 -8.82 -0.63
N LEU A 229 6.52 -9.32 -0.24
CA LEU A 229 5.94 -10.57 -0.69
C LEU A 229 4.46 -10.37 -1.01
N SER A 230 4.00 -10.94 -2.12
CA SER A 230 2.58 -11.04 -2.43
C SER A 230 2.29 -12.30 -3.24
N SER A 231 1.12 -12.89 -3.01
CA SER A 231 0.63 -14.05 -3.75
C SER A 231 -0.29 -13.60 -4.86
N GLN A 232 -0.15 -14.21 -6.04
CA GLN A 232 -1.18 -14.19 -7.06
C GLN A 232 -2.46 -14.82 -6.47
N TYR A 233 -3.63 -14.39 -6.94
CA TYR A 233 -4.85 -15.14 -6.66
C TYR A 233 -4.72 -16.53 -7.31
N PRO A 234 -5.06 -17.63 -6.60
CA PRO A 234 -4.93 -18.96 -7.17
C PRO A 234 -5.70 -19.07 -8.49
N ASP A 235 -5.10 -19.70 -9.49
CA ASP A 235 -5.81 -20.05 -10.72
C ASP A 235 -6.82 -21.20 -10.48
N GLU A 236 -7.59 -21.57 -11.49
CA GLU A 236 -8.54 -22.70 -11.40
C GLU A 236 -7.87 -24.03 -11.01
N SER A 237 -6.55 -24.16 -11.21
CA SER A 237 -5.77 -25.33 -10.81
C SER A 237 -5.27 -25.26 -9.35
N GLY A 238 -5.54 -24.16 -8.65
CA GLY A 238 -5.09 -23.88 -7.29
C GLY A 238 -3.61 -23.49 -7.21
N ALA A 239 -2.93 -23.30 -8.34
CA ALA A 239 -1.55 -22.84 -8.37
C ALA A 239 -1.49 -21.33 -8.18
N SER A 240 -0.48 -20.86 -7.44
CA SER A 240 -0.23 -19.45 -7.23
C SER A 240 1.26 -19.15 -7.38
N ILE A 241 1.54 -18.04 -8.06
CA ILE A 241 2.88 -17.47 -8.14
C ILE A 241 3.05 -16.43 -7.04
N VAL A 242 4.12 -16.55 -6.28
CA VAL A 242 4.55 -15.56 -5.29
C VAL A 242 5.54 -14.60 -5.92
N ALA A 243 5.27 -13.31 -5.80
CA ALA A 243 6.19 -12.24 -6.16
C ALA A 243 6.97 -11.78 -4.94
N ALA A 244 8.30 -11.80 -5.03
CA ALA A 244 9.23 -11.35 -4.00
C ALA A 244 10.08 -10.19 -4.50
N GLY A 245 10.10 -9.09 -3.77
CA GLY A 245 10.91 -7.91 -4.06
C GLY A 245 11.99 -7.67 -3.01
N THR A 246 13.13 -7.10 -3.40
CA THR A 246 14.21 -6.75 -2.47
C THR A 246 14.51 -5.26 -2.40
N TRP A 247 15.15 -4.84 -1.30
CA TRP A 247 15.68 -3.48 -1.17
C TRP A 247 16.77 -3.13 -2.20
N SER A 248 17.47 -4.11 -2.76
CA SER A 248 18.40 -3.90 -3.86
C SER A 248 17.73 -3.95 -5.25
N ARG A 249 16.41 -3.70 -5.31
CA ARG A 249 15.64 -3.51 -6.55
C ARG A 249 15.64 -4.74 -7.46
N TRP A 250 15.63 -5.92 -6.87
CA TRP A 250 15.41 -7.18 -7.59
C TRP A 250 14.01 -7.71 -7.35
N MET A 251 13.41 -8.24 -8.42
CA MET A 251 12.15 -8.97 -8.40
C MET A 251 12.41 -10.46 -8.66
N GLY A 252 11.61 -11.31 -8.03
CA GLY A 252 11.59 -12.75 -8.28
C GLY A 252 10.19 -13.32 -8.20
N LEU A 253 9.87 -14.22 -9.12
CA LEU A 253 8.63 -15.00 -9.13
C LEU A 253 8.92 -16.42 -8.70
N TYR A 254 8.08 -16.97 -7.83
CA TYR A 254 8.28 -18.26 -7.19
C TYR A 254 6.99 -19.07 -7.20
N ASP A 255 7.05 -20.31 -7.68
CA ASP A 255 6.03 -21.32 -7.42
C ASP A 255 6.58 -22.25 -6.33
N VAL A 256 6.35 -21.87 -5.09
CA VAL A 256 6.93 -22.56 -3.91
C VAL A 256 6.35 -23.97 -3.75
N THR A 257 5.18 -24.23 -4.35
CA THR A 257 4.53 -25.55 -4.28
C THR A 257 5.16 -26.56 -5.25
N ARG A 258 5.67 -26.09 -6.40
CA ARG A 258 6.22 -26.95 -7.46
C ARG A 258 7.74 -26.95 -7.52
N THR A 259 8.40 -25.86 -7.12
CA THR A 259 9.85 -25.69 -7.29
C THR A 259 10.50 -24.96 -6.10
N ASN A 260 11.75 -25.32 -5.83
CA ASN A 260 12.61 -24.63 -4.87
C ASN A 260 13.56 -23.61 -5.53
N LYS A 261 13.19 -23.13 -6.72
CA LYS A 261 13.94 -22.14 -7.51
C LYS A 261 13.00 -21.05 -7.99
N ALA A 262 13.57 -19.87 -8.26
CA ALA A 262 12.83 -18.80 -8.91
C ALA A 262 12.36 -19.27 -10.30
N VAL A 263 11.09 -19.01 -10.60
CA VAL A 263 10.49 -19.14 -11.95
C VAL A 263 11.07 -18.07 -12.86
N ALA A 264 11.19 -16.85 -12.36
CA ALA A 264 11.83 -15.72 -13.04
C ALA A 264 12.48 -14.81 -12.00
N ASN A 265 13.54 -14.09 -12.38
CA ASN A 265 14.05 -12.96 -11.60
C ASN A 265 14.65 -11.91 -12.54
N TRP A 266 14.55 -10.65 -12.15
CA TRP A 266 15.08 -9.52 -12.91
C TRP A 266 15.33 -8.32 -11.97
N SER A 267 16.20 -7.41 -12.40
CA SER A 267 16.38 -6.11 -11.74
C SER A 267 15.41 -5.10 -12.33
N ILE A 268 14.81 -4.26 -11.49
CA ILE A 268 13.97 -3.13 -11.93
C ILE A 268 14.76 -1.81 -11.98
N GLN A 269 16.05 -1.84 -11.64
CA GLN A 269 16.89 -0.65 -11.59
C GLN A 269 17.01 0.01 -12.97
N GLY A 270 16.61 1.29 -13.05
CA GLY A 270 16.72 2.10 -14.27
C GLY A 270 15.70 1.78 -15.36
N VAL A 271 14.75 0.87 -15.10
CA VAL A 271 13.69 0.49 -16.04
C VAL A 271 12.82 1.70 -16.40
N ASP A 272 12.51 2.53 -15.42
CA ASP A 272 11.79 3.78 -15.58
C ASP A 272 12.43 4.69 -16.64
N LYS A 273 13.74 4.90 -16.55
CA LYS A 273 14.48 5.76 -17.48
C LYS A 273 14.66 5.12 -18.85
N SER A 274 14.97 3.82 -18.91
CA SER A 274 15.26 3.13 -20.17
C SER A 274 14.00 2.81 -20.99
N HIS A 275 12.89 2.44 -20.34
CA HIS A 275 11.65 2.07 -21.04
C HIS A 275 10.67 3.25 -21.19
N PHE A 276 10.58 4.13 -20.20
CA PHE A 276 9.58 5.19 -20.18
C PHE A 276 10.16 6.60 -20.32
N GLY A 277 11.49 6.75 -20.37
CA GLY A 277 12.14 8.06 -20.47
C GLY A 277 11.91 8.96 -19.25
N ARG A 278 11.52 8.39 -18.10
CA ARG A 278 11.22 9.11 -16.86
C ARG A 278 12.11 8.59 -15.74
N ASP A 279 12.70 9.49 -14.98
CA ASP A 279 13.40 9.13 -13.75
C ASP A 279 12.43 9.34 -12.57
N ILE A 280 11.91 8.24 -12.04
CA ILE A 280 11.01 8.25 -10.89
C ILE A 280 11.75 7.96 -9.59
N GLY A 281 13.08 7.76 -9.63
CA GLY A 281 13.90 7.43 -8.46
C GLY A 281 13.78 5.96 -8.05
N GLY A 282 13.55 5.73 -6.75
CA GLY A 282 13.44 4.39 -6.17
C GLY A 282 14.69 3.92 -5.45
N ASN A 283 14.49 3.54 -4.19
CA ASN A 283 15.52 3.06 -3.27
C ASN A 283 15.08 1.77 -2.58
N GLY A 284 14.61 0.81 -3.38
CA GLY A 284 14.26 -0.53 -2.93
C GLY A 284 12.76 -0.79 -2.87
N ILE A 285 12.38 -2.02 -3.18
CA ILE A 285 10.97 -2.44 -3.26
C ILE A 285 10.40 -2.54 -1.85
N VAL A 286 9.26 -1.89 -1.61
CA VAL A 286 8.56 -1.91 -0.31
C VAL A 286 7.25 -2.69 -0.36
N GLN A 287 6.68 -2.86 -1.55
CA GLN A 287 5.45 -3.63 -1.75
C GLN A 287 5.39 -4.15 -3.18
N THR A 288 4.90 -5.38 -3.31
CA THR A 288 4.44 -5.97 -4.57
C THR A 288 2.95 -6.23 -4.42
N ILE A 289 2.16 -5.95 -5.45
CA ILE A 289 0.72 -6.20 -5.44
C ILE A 289 0.25 -6.70 -6.78
N TRP A 290 -0.44 -7.84 -6.76
CA TRP A 290 -1.01 -8.45 -7.95
C TRP A 290 -2.31 -7.76 -8.33
N SER A 291 -2.52 -7.53 -9.62
CA SER A 291 -3.84 -7.15 -10.13
C SER A 291 -4.88 -8.18 -9.71
N PRO A 292 -6.15 -7.79 -9.53
CA PRO A 292 -7.24 -8.71 -9.20
C PRO A 292 -7.38 -9.89 -10.18
N CYS A 293 -7.05 -9.69 -11.47
CA CYS A 293 -7.07 -10.74 -12.48
C CYS A 293 -5.84 -11.67 -12.46
N GLY A 294 -4.87 -11.42 -11.57
CA GLY A 294 -3.65 -12.21 -11.42
C GLY A 294 -2.63 -12.08 -12.56
N ARG A 295 -2.79 -11.12 -13.49
CA ARG A 295 -1.95 -11.04 -14.71
C ARG A 295 -0.91 -9.93 -14.69
N TYR A 296 -1.15 -8.90 -13.89
CA TYR A 296 -0.28 -7.75 -13.78
C TYR A 296 0.28 -7.65 -12.36
N LEU A 297 1.49 -7.12 -12.26
CA LEU A 297 2.19 -6.92 -10.99
C LEU A 297 2.59 -5.46 -10.86
N ALA A 298 2.03 -4.77 -9.88
CA ALA A 298 2.47 -3.43 -9.51
C ALA A 298 3.58 -3.51 -8.45
N ILE A 299 4.64 -2.73 -8.67
CA ILE A 299 5.88 -2.72 -7.89
C ILE A 299 6.08 -1.32 -7.34
N ASN A 300 5.97 -1.21 -6.03
CA ASN A 300 6.07 0.04 -5.30
C ASN A 300 7.43 0.11 -4.57
N GLU A 301 8.16 1.18 -4.81
CA GLU A 301 9.48 1.43 -4.25
C GLU A 301 9.47 2.57 -3.23
N ARG A 302 10.40 2.52 -2.27
CA ARG A 302 10.68 3.64 -1.37
C ARG A 302 11.31 4.79 -2.15
N GLN A 303 11.04 6.04 -1.76
CA GLN A 303 11.61 7.23 -2.40
C GLN A 303 11.41 7.23 -3.94
N ALA A 304 10.23 6.76 -4.37
CA ALA A 304 9.87 6.69 -5.79
C ALA A 304 8.63 7.53 -6.06
N ASN A 305 8.71 8.37 -7.09
CA ASN A 305 7.61 9.24 -7.55
C ASN A 305 6.65 8.53 -8.52
N GLY A 306 6.72 7.20 -8.58
CA GLY A 306 5.84 6.38 -9.39
C GLY A 306 5.84 4.92 -8.97
N ILE A 307 4.95 4.16 -9.60
CA ILE A 307 4.77 2.72 -9.38
C ILE A 307 4.92 2.02 -10.73
N LEU A 308 5.80 1.02 -10.81
CA LEU A 308 6.00 0.25 -12.04
C LEU A 308 4.95 -0.85 -12.13
N VAL A 309 4.38 -1.06 -13.32
CA VAL A 309 3.41 -2.13 -13.58
C VAL A 309 4.00 -3.05 -14.64
N TYR A 310 4.01 -4.35 -14.38
CA TYR A 310 4.49 -5.39 -15.29
C TYR A 310 3.35 -6.29 -15.72
N ASP A 311 3.37 -6.74 -16.97
CA ASP A 311 2.57 -7.88 -17.43
C ASP A 311 3.40 -9.16 -17.30
N VAL A 312 2.96 -10.08 -16.42
CA VAL A 312 3.72 -11.29 -16.11
C VAL A 312 3.40 -12.47 -17.03
N ARG A 313 2.46 -12.32 -17.99
CA ARG A 313 1.96 -13.44 -18.81
C ARG A 313 2.91 -13.92 -19.90
N GLY A 314 3.96 -13.19 -20.27
CA GLY A 314 4.85 -13.70 -21.31
C GLY A 314 6.02 -12.83 -21.74
N THR A 315 6.00 -11.52 -21.50
CA THR A 315 7.09 -10.64 -21.96
C THR A 315 8.08 -10.32 -20.84
N GLY A 316 7.64 -10.40 -19.57
CA GLY A 316 8.41 -9.90 -18.43
C GLY A 316 8.78 -8.42 -18.57
N GLN A 317 8.09 -7.71 -19.48
CA GLN A 317 8.36 -6.32 -19.80
C GLN A 317 7.52 -5.41 -18.90
N PRO A 318 8.04 -4.23 -18.59
CA PRO A 318 7.26 -3.20 -17.93
C PRO A 318 6.14 -2.75 -18.89
N LEU A 319 4.90 -2.77 -18.40
CA LEU A 319 3.71 -2.30 -19.13
C LEU A 319 3.60 -0.79 -19.02
N SER A 320 3.63 -0.26 -17.80
CA SER A 320 3.45 1.15 -17.55
C SER A 320 4.16 1.63 -16.28
N VAL A 321 4.30 2.94 -16.17
CA VAL A 321 4.72 3.63 -14.96
C VAL A 321 3.62 4.60 -14.54
N LEU A 322 3.05 4.37 -13.36
CA LEU A 322 2.06 5.25 -12.74
C LEU A 322 2.79 6.44 -12.13
N VAL A 323 2.50 7.66 -12.57
CA VAL A 323 3.20 8.90 -12.16
C VAL A 323 2.29 9.86 -11.41
N GLY A 324 2.89 10.88 -10.78
CA GLY A 324 2.15 11.91 -10.03
C GLY A 324 2.23 11.73 -8.52
N ARG A 325 2.81 10.61 -8.03
CA ARG A 325 3.10 10.43 -6.61
C ARG A 325 4.32 11.27 -6.21
N THR A 326 4.24 11.98 -5.10
CA THR A 326 5.40 12.65 -4.49
C THR A 326 5.86 11.83 -3.29
N THR A 327 7.08 11.30 -3.38
CA THR A 327 7.64 10.43 -2.34
C THR A 327 9.15 10.59 -2.26
N ASN A 328 9.61 11.43 -1.33
CA ASN A 328 11.01 11.51 -0.92
C ASN A 328 11.23 10.94 0.49
N THR A 329 10.15 10.64 1.22
CA THR A 329 10.20 10.04 2.56
C THR A 329 10.82 8.63 2.59
N GLN A 330 11.47 8.32 3.72
CA GLN A 330 11.94 6.96 4.03
C GLN A 330 10.82 6.03 4.53
N GLN A 331 9.64 6.59 4.83
CA GLN A 331 8.49 5.83 5.27
C GLN A 331 7.94 4.95 4.13
N LYS A 332 7.46 3.76 4.48
CA LYS A 332 6.74 2.88 3.54
C LYS A 332 5.34 3.46 3.32
N LEU A 333 5.09 4.03 2.14
CA LEU A 333 3.73 4.37 1.70
C LEU A 333 3.22 3.23 0.82
N THR A 334 2.12 2.61 1.23
CA THR A 334 1.53 1.45 0.55
C THR A 334 0.37 1.85 -0.35
N CYS A 335 0.09 1.01 -1.34
CA CYS A 335 -1.05 1.14 -2.25
C CYS A 335 -1.93 -0.11 -2.18
N ASP A 336 -3.12 0.00 -2.74
CA ASP A 336 -4.06 -1.12 -2.90
C ASP A 336 -4.64 -1.15 -4.32
N VAL A 337 -5.21 -2.29 -4.70
CA VAL A 337 -5.83 -2.47 -6.01
C VAL A 337 -7.29 -2.85 -5.87
N PHE A 338 -8.10 -2.41 -6.83
CA PHE A 338 -9.51 -2.75 -6.90
C PHE A 338 -9.86 -3.15 -8.35
N PRO A 339 -10.68 -4.20 -8.58
CA PRO A 339 -11.01 -4.65 -9.95
C PRO A 339 -11.70 -3.60 -10.81
N GLY A 340 -12.24 -2.54 -10.20
CA GLY A 340 -12.92 -1.45 -10.87
C GLY A 340 -14.44 -1.65 -10.94
N THR A 341 -15.18 -0.54 -11.02
CA THR A 341 -16.65 -0.56 -11.14
C THR A 341 -17.09 -0.50 -12.61
N GLY A 342 -16.81 -1.55 -13.40
CA GLY A 342 -17.42 -1.65 -14.74
C GLY A 342 -16.77 -2.68 -15.67
N GLU A 343 -17.61 -3.44 -16.38
CA GLU A 343 -17.19 -4.32 -17.48
C GLU A 343 -16.61 -3.55 -18.69
N SER A 344 -16.83 -2.24 -18.74
CA SER A 344 -16.48 -1.36 -19.87
C SER A 344 -15.08 -0.75 -19.85
N SER A 345 -14.35 -0.78 -18.73
CA SER A 345 -13.01 -0.15 -18.61
C SER A 345 -11.83 -1.11 -18.76
N GLY A 346 -12.06 -2.42 -18.90
CA GLY A 346 -11.06 -3.43 -19.28
C GLY A 346 -9.88 -3.64 -18.31
N GLY A 347 -9.77 -2.85 -17.24
CA GLY A 347 -8.64 -2.87 -16.33
C GLY A 347 -8.97 -2.55 -14.89
N PHE A 348 -7.96 -2.65 -14.02
CA PHE A 348 -8.10 -2.46 -12.58
C PHE A 348 -7.69 -1.06 -12.15
N GLU A 349 -8.11 -0.67 -10.95
CA GLU A 349 -7.75 0.57 -10.30
C GLU A 349 -6.60 0.35 -9.30
N LEU A 350 -5.73 1.36 -9.16
CA LEU A 350 -4.71 1.39 -8.12
C LEU A 350 -4.85 2.68 -7.30
N TRP A 351 -4.86 2.53 -5.99
CA TRP A 351 -5.06 3.60 -5.01
C TRP A 351 -3.81 3.75 -4.18
N ALA A 352 -3.18 4.93 -4.20
CA ALA A 352 -1.88 5.16 -3.57
C ALA A 352 -1.83 6.44 -2.75
N GLY A 353 -1.38 6.34 -1.50
CA GLY A 353 -1.09 7.49 -0.65
C GLY A 353 0.17 8.27 -1.05
N THR A 354 0.19 9.58 -0.77
CA THR A 354 1.35 10.46 -0.98
C THR A 354 1.94 10.94 0.34
N GLU A 355 3.15 11.51 0.29
CA GLU A 355 3.75 12.17 1.46
C GLU A 355 3.05 13.50 1.82
N THR A 356 2.29 14.08 0.88
CA THR A 356 1.54 15.33 1.05
C THR A 356 0.14 15.13 1.64
N GLY A 357 -0.25 13.89 1.95
CA GLY A 357 -1.56 13.59 2.54
C GLY A 357 -2.70 13.38 1.52
N GLN A 358 -2.38 13.30 0.24
CA GLN A 358 -3.31 12.96 -0.82
C GLN A 358 -3.39 11.45 -1.03
N VAL A 359 -4.49 10.98 -1.60
CA VAL A 359 -4.61 9.67 -2.22
C VAL A 359 -4.84 9.85 -3.71
N LEU A 360 -4.00 9.21 -4.51
CA LEU A 360 -4.08 9.22 -5.96
C LEU A 360 -4.78 7.95 -6.44
N VAL A 361 -5.65 8.10 -7.43
CA VAL A 361 -6.37 6.99 -8.07
C VAL A 361 -5.96 6.89 -9.52
N PHE A 362 -5.54 5.70 -9.91
CA PHE A 362 -5.21 5.34 -11.28
C PHE A 362 -6.25 4.34 -11.76
N GLU A 363 -7.05 4.69 -12.75
CA GLU A 363 -8.06 3.79 -13.32
C GLU A 363 -7.52 3.14 -14.59
N ALA A 364 -8.10 2.00 -15.01
CA ALA A 364 -7.71 1.31 -16.24
C ALA A 364 -6.20 0.98 -16.35
N VAL A 365 -5.55 0.65 -15.22
CA VAL A 365 -4.09 0.46 -15.11
C VAL A 365 -3.54 -0.56 -16.11
N SER A 366 -4.30 -1.61 -16.42
CA SER A 366 -3.90 -2.64 -17.38
C SER A 366 -4.20 -2.32 -18.86
N CYS A 367 -4.84 -1.19 -19.15
CA CYS A 367 -5.24 -0.77 -20.49
C CYS A 367 -4.33 0.33 -21.06
N THR A 368 -3.46 0.91 -20.23
CA THR A 368 -2.55 1.99 -20.61
C THR A 368 -1.12 1.48 -20.63
N GLU A 369 -0.46 1.57 -21.79
CA GLU A 369 0.98 1.30 -21.94
C GLU A 369 1.77 2.61 -21.82
N GLY A 370 2.95 2.57 -21.20
CA GLY A 370 3.82 3.74 -21.08
C GLY A 370 3.61 4.55 -19.80
N VAL A 371 3.72 5.87 -19.89
CA VAL A 371 3.54 6.77 -18.74
C VAL A 371 2.04 6.98 -18.49
N HIS A 372 1.59 6.67 -17.28
CA HIS A 372 0.17 6.74 -16.90
C HIS A 372 0.00 7.72 -15.74
N ASP A 373 -0.68 8.84 -15.98
CA ASP A 373 -1.01 9.82 -14.94
C ASP A 373 -2.21 9.36 -14.09
N LYS A 374 -2.40 9.97 -12.93
CA LYS A 374 -3.57 9.71 -12.08
C LYS A 374 -4.85 10.15 -12.79
N SER A 375 -5.94 9.41 -12.60
CA SER A 375 -7.27 9.81 -13.05
C SER A 375 -7.81 10.95 -12.20
N TRP A 376 -7.65 10.86 -10.88
CA TRP A 376 -8.07 11.87 -9.92
C TRP A 376 -7.37 11.67 -8.57
N ASP A 377 -7.51 12.65 -7.68
CA ASP A 377 -6.99 12.60 -6.31
C ASP A 377 -7.87 13.38 -5.34
N TRP A 378 -7.67 13.15 -4.05
CA TRP A 378 -8.24 13.97 -2.99
C TRP A 378 -7.32 14.05 -1.78
N THR A 379 -7.48 15.11 -0.98
CA THR A 379 -6.75 15.29 0.29
C THR A 379 -7.42 14.47 1.39
N ALA A 380 -6.86 13.30 1.71
CA ALA A 380 -7.35 12.46 2.80
C ALA A 380 -6.86 12.94 4.17
N HIS A 381 -5.62 13.43 4.23
CA HIS A 381 -4.93 13.78 5.46
C HIS A 381 -4.05 15.04 5.27
N GLN A 382 -3.64 15.66 6.37
CA GLN A 382 -2.66 16.76 6.48
C GLN A 382 -1.25 16.24 6.76
N SER A 383 -1.06 14.93 6.71
CA SER A 383 0.20 14.23 6.98
C SER A 383 0.33 13.05 6.01
N PRO A 384 1.54 12.49 5.81
CA PRO A 384 1.77 11.40 4.87
C PRO A 384 0.75 10.27 5.02
N VAL A 385 0.17 9.82 3.91
CA VAL A 385 -0.75 8.67 3.88
C VAL A 385 0.07 7.40 3.81
N GLY A 386 0.28 6.74 4.95
CA GLY A 386 1.07 5.50 5.04
C GLY A 386 0.43 4.33 4.31
N SER A 387 -0.90 4.32 4.23
CA SER A 387 -1.64 3.25 3.57
C SER A 387 -3.03 3.69 3.16
N SER A 388 -3.47 3.21 2.01
CA SER A 388 -4.84 3.25 1.51
C SER A 388 -5.27 1.82 1.20
N GLY A 389 -6.45 1.42 1.66
CA GLY A 389 -7.02 0.10 1.41
C GLY A 389 -8.48 0.21 0.97
N VAL A 390 -8.83 -0.41 -0.15
CA VAL A 390 -10.19 -0.39 -0.72
C VAL A 390 -10.95 -1.60 -0.19
N HIS A 391 -12.15 -1.40 0.31
CA HIS A 391 -12.98 -2.51 0.76
C HIS A 391 -13.32 -3.42 -0.44
N PRO A 392 -13.42 -4.75 -0.28
CA PRO A 392 -13.71 -5.66 -1.39
C PRO A 392 -14.99 -5.35 -2.19
N THR A 393 -15.96 -4.64 -1.59
CA THR A 393 -17.18 -4.19 -2.30
C THR A 393 -16.99 -2.91 -3.12
N GLY A 394 -15.87 -2.21 -2.97
CA GLY A 394 -15.59 -0.91 -3.61
C GLY A 394 -16.33 0.28 -2.98
N SER A 395 -17.13 0.07 -1.94
CA SER A 395 -18.03 1.10 -1.39
C SER A 395 -17.36 2.06 -0.40
N VAL A 396 -16.30 1.59 0.26
CA VAL A 396 -15.57 2.37 1.25
C VAL A 396 -14.07 2.16 1.13
N ILE A 397 -13.31 3.19 1.53
CA ILE A 397 -11.85 3.21 1.50
C ILE A 397 -11.35 3.53 2.91
N ALA A 398 -10.36 2.80 3.40
CA ALA A 398 -9.68 3.08 4.65
C ALA A 398 -8.31 3.70 4.37
N THR A 399 -7.98 4.78 5.08
CA THR A 399 -6.68 5.45 4.97
C THR A 399 -6.11 5.70 6.36
N CYS A 400 -4.79 5.59 6.50
CA CYS A 400 -4.12 5.96 7.73
C CYS A 400 -2.97 6.94 7.47
N SER A 401 -2.78 7.87 8.41
CA SER A 401 -1.75 8.89 8.30
C SER A 401 -0.79 8.93 9.48
N GLY A 402 0.30 9.61 9.20
CA GLY A 402 1.27 10.06 10.17
C GLY A 402 2.66 9.62 9.78
N GLY A 403 3.66 10.26 10.37
CA GLY A 403 5.04 9.96 10.04
C GLY A 403 6.01 10.65 10.98
N TRP A 404 7.29 10.40 10.73
CA TRP A 404 8.37 11.18 11.30
C TRP A 404 8.63 12.38 10.40
N THR A 405 8.69 13.57 10.98
CA THR A 405 9.19 14.78 10.35
C THR A 405 10.41 15.29 11.09
N SER A 406 11.30 15.97 10.37
CA SER A 406 12.36 16.74 11.01
C SER A 406 11.81 18.08 11.46
N HIS A 407 12.38 18.65 12.52
CA HIS A 407 12.18 20.06 12.83
C HIS A 407 12.74 20.92 11.69
N GLY A 408 12.10 22.06 11.42
CA GLY A 408 12.64 23.04 10.49
C GLY A 408 13.96 23.65 11.01
N ASP A 409 14.81 24.12 10.12
CA ASP A 409 16.12 24.70 10.47
C ASP A 409 15.99 25.86 11.48
N GLU A 410 14.92 26.66 11.40
CA GLU A 410 14.68 27.75 12.36
C GLU A 410 14.31 27.24 13.76
N GLU A 411 13.51 26.17 13.87
CA GLU A 411 13.16 25.56 15.15
C GLU A 411 14.38 24.90 15.79
N LEU A 412 15.18 24.19 14.98
CA LEU A 412 16.46 23.63 15.40
C LEU A 412 17.40 24.74 15.91
N ASN A 413 17.55 25.83 15.16
CA ASN A 413 18.39 26.96 15.56
C ASN A 413 17.91 27.64 16.85
N SER A 414 16.60 27.72 17.07
CA SER A 414 16.01 28.36 18.27
C SER A 414 16.08 27.49 19.54
N GLY A 415 16.11 26.15 19.39
CA GLY A 415 16.10 25.22 20.53
C GLY A 415 17.42 24.47 20.78
N LEU A 416 18.43 24.64 19.92
CA LEU A 416 19.78 24.14 20.14
C LEU A 416 20.35 24.67 21.46
N GLY A 417 20.70 23.76 22.38
CA GLY A 417 21.26 24.10 23.69
C GLY A 417 20.23 24.39 24.80
N VAL A 418 18.93 24.33 24.50
CA VAL A 418 17.89 24.49 25.53
C VAL A 418 17.58 23.12 26.15
N ALA A 419 17.88 22.98 27.45
CA ALA A 419 17.53 21.78 28.21
C ALA A 419 16.09 21.88 28.75
N GLY A 420 15.38 20.76 28.76
CA GLY A 420 14.10 20.62 29.48
C GLY A 420 14.30 20.82 30.98
N LYS A 421 13.19 20.90 31.74
CA LYS A 421 13.26 20.92 33.21
C LYS A 421 14.02 19.70 33.77
N ASP A 422 14.05 18.62 33.00
CA ASP A 422 14.69 17.35 33.34
C ASP A 422 16.14 17.23 32.83
N ARG A 423 16.75 18.34 32.40
CA ARG A 423 18.12 18.42 31.83
C ARG A 423 18.37 17.61 30.55
N GLN A 424 17.34 17.02 29.95
CA GLN A 424 17.43 16.41 28.63
C GLN A 424 17.36 17.47 27.51
N PRO A 425 18.05 17.27 26.37
CA PRO A 425 17.93 18.16 25.22
C PRO A 425 16.46 18.23 24.77
N ARG A 426 15.93 19.45 24.58
CA ARG A 426 14.50 19.66 24.27
C ARG A 426 14.06 19.14 22.90
N LEU A 427 14.98 19.04 21.94
CA LEU A 427 14.66 18.67 20.57
C LEU A 427 15.27 17.32 20.25
N ALA A 428 14.41 16.32 20.02
CA ALA A 428 14.78 15.17 19.21
C ALA A 428 14.98 15.65 17.76
N SER A 429 15.88 15.02 16.99
CA SER A 429 16.06 15.37 15.57
C SER A 429 14.82 15.09 14.72
N THR A 430 13.89 14.29 15.23
CA THR A 430 12.63 13.92 14.58
C THR A 430 11.46 14.06 15.54
N CYS A 431 10.36 14.61 15.06
CA CYS A 431 9.08 14.67 15.75
C CYS A 431 7.99 13.96 14.93
N ILE A 432 6.87 13.65 15.59
CA ILE A 432 5.72 13.04 14.92
C ILE A 432 4.89 14.13 14.26
N THR A 433 4.34 13.85 13.09
CA THR A 433 3.47 14.77 12.36
C THR A 433 2.24 15.19 13.17
N SER A 434 1.68 16.35 12.83
CA SER A 434 0.55 16.96 13.53
C SER A 434 -0.78 16.22 13.34
N GLU A 435 -0.91 15.35 12.34
CA GLU A 435 -2.06 14.45 12.18
C GLU A 435 -1.59 12.99 12.21
N SER A 436 -2.30 12.16 12.98
CA SER A 436 -2.18 10.71 12.90
C SER A 436 -3.55 10.08 13.14
N SER A 437 -4.31 9.89 12.07
CA SER A 437 -5.64 9.31 12.12
C SER A 437 -5.79 8.09 11.24
N LEU A 438 -6.71 7.22 11.63
CA LEU A 438 -7.36 6.28 10.73
C LEU A 438 -8.70 6.90 10.31
N LYS A 439 -8.97 6.93 9.00
CA LYS A 439 -10.22 7.45 8.42
C LYS A 439 -10.81 6.42 7.47
N VAL A 440 -12.13 6.36 7.43
CA VAL A 440 -12.92 5.57 6.46
C VAL A 440 -13.77 6.52 5.66
N TRP A 441 -13.74 6.35 4.34
CA TRP A 441 -14.35 7.24 3.36
C TRP A 441 -15.35 6.50 2.49
N THR A 442 -16.30 7.23 1.94
CA THR A 442 -17.19 6.75 0.87
C THR A 442 -17.30 7.81 -0.22
N LEU A 443 -17.72 7.41 -1.43
CA LEU A 443 -18.04 8.35 -2.50
C LEU A 443 -19.31 9.13 -2.11
N ALA A 444 -19.26 10.46 -2.21
CA ALA A 444 -20.40 11.30 -1.91
C ALA A 444 -21.54 11.01 -2.90
N GLN A 445 -22.75 10.75 -2.38
CA GLN A 445 -23.93 10.59 -3.22
C GLN A 445 -24.38 11.98 -3.72
N SER A 446 -24.46 12.18 -5.04
CA SER A 446 -25.00 13.43 -5.59
C SER A 446 -26.44 13.62 -5.09
N GLN A 447 -26.76 14.80 -4.55
CA GLN A 447 -28.07 15.16 -3.99
C GLN A 447 -29.23 15.16 -5.01
N THR A 448 -29.03 14.66 -6.23
CA THR A 448 -29.97 14.77 -7.35
C THR A 448 -31.18 13.83 -7.28
N ASP A 449 -31.23 12.87 -6.36
CA ASP A 449 -32.39 11.96 -6.23
C ASP A 449 -33.52 12.48 -5.32
N GLN A 450 -33.39 13.68 -4.73
CA GLN A 450 -34.38 14.20 -3.76
C GLN A 450 -35.42 15.16 -4.33
N SER A 451 -35.34 15.59 -5.59
CA SER A 451 -36.36 16.49 -6.17
C SER A 451 -37.46 15.79 -6.97
N ALA A 452 -37.35 14.47 -7.19
CA ALA A 452 -38.33 13.74 -8.00
C ALA A 452 -39.52 13.16 -7.20
N ASP A 453 -39.40 12.97 -5.88
CA ASP A 453 -40.46 12.36 -5.06
C ASP A 453 -41.37 13.37 -4.35
N ASP A 454 -40.89 14.59 -4.08
CA ASP A 454 -41.70 15.64 -3.43
C ASP A 454 -42.61 16.44 -4.39
N SER A 455 -42.58 16.15 -5.70
CA SER A 455 -43.42 16.83 -6.71
C SER A 455 -44.66 16.04 -7.15
N LYS A 456 -44.94 14.88 -6.54
CA LYS A 456 -46.17 14.10 -6.78
C LYS A 456 -47.18 14.09 -5.62
N ALA A 457 -46.93 14.84 -4.57
CA ALA A 457 -47.89 15.10 -3.51
C ALA A 457 -48.19 16.61 -3.43
N SER A 458 -49.04 17.09 -4.34
CA SER A 458 -49.67 18.42 -4.28
C SER A 458 -51.06 18.34 -4.87
#